data_AF-A0A7K2LTK4-F1
#
_entry.id   AF-A0A7K2LTK4-F1
#
_cell.length_a   1.000
_cell.length_b   1.000
_cell.length_c   1.000
_cell.angle_alpha   90.00
_cell.angle_beta   90.00
_cell.angle_gamma   90.00
#
_symmetry.space_group_name_H-M   'P 1'
#
loop_
_entity.id
_entity.type
_entity.pdbx_description
1 polymer ?
#
loop_
_entity_poly.entity_id
_entity_poly.type
_entity_poly.pdbx_seq_one_letter_code
_entity_poly.pdbx_strand_id
1 'polypeptide(L)'
;GEHHTGTLTAADLAAWSASYETPATYDWNGWTVCKPRPWSQGPVLLQQLALLPDELPEYGSADCLHLLIEGCKLAMADREAWYGDAAEVPLADLLSAEYNAGRRRLIGEQASLELRPGSPGGR
;
A
#
# COMPACT_ATOMS: atom_id res chain seq x y z
N GLY A 1 -33.20 14.29 8.77
CA GLY A 1 -32.27 13.23 9.18
C GLY A 1 -32.85 12.53 10.38
N GLU A 2 -32.61 11.24 10.52
CA GLU A 2 -33.06 10.45 11.67
C GLU A 2 -31.96 10.38 12.75
N HIS A 3 -32.37 10.28 14.02
CA HIS A 3 -31.45 10.06 15.13
C HIS A 3 -31.22 8.57 15.31
N HIS A 4 -29.96 8.14 15.34
CA HIS A 4 -29.57 6.76 15.59
C HIS A 4 -28.92 6.60 16.98
N THR A 5 -29.05 5.41 17.57
CA THR A 5 -28.37 5.07 18.83
C THR A 5 -26.97 4.50 18.55
N GLY A 6 -25.99 4.85 19.37
CA GLY A 6 -24.64 4.31 19.30
C GLY A 6 -24.52 2.95 19.99
N THR A 7 -23.58 2.12 19.53
CA THR A 7 -23.27 0.80 20.12
C THR A 7 -22.17 0.84 21.19
N LEU A 8 -21.48 1.98 21.35
CA LEU A 8 -20.36 2.16 22.29
C LEU A 8 -20.81 1.97 23.75
N THR A 9 -20.03 1.21 24.52
CA THR A 9 -20.28 0.90 25.93
C THR A 9 -19.15 1.36 26.84
N ALA A 10 -19.40 1.38 28.16
CA ALA A 10 -18.35 1.64 29.14
C ALA A 10 -17.24 0.56 29.13
N ALA A 11 -17.57 -0.68 28.75
CA ALA A 11 -16.60 -1.78 28.68
C ALA A 11 -15.59 -1.57 27.55
N ASP A 12 -16.02 -1.03 26.40
CA ASP A 12 -15.13 -0.72 25.27
C ASP A 12 -14.04 0.29 25.69
N LEU A 13 -14.43 1.31 26.46
CA LEU A 13 -13.51 2.34 26.96
C LEU A 13 -12.56 1.80 28.02
N ALA A 14 -13.05 0.93 28.91
CA ALA A 14 -12.25 0.36 29.99
C ALA A 14 -11.23 -0.69 29.49
N ALA A 15 -11.54 -1.39 28.40
CA ALA A 15 -10.73 -2.48 27.88
C ALA A 15 -9.66 -2.04 26.85
N TRP A 16 -9.86 -0.92 26.16
CA TRP A 16 -8.93 -0.48 25.11
C TRP A 16 -7.71 0.24 25.67
N SER A 17 -6.56 0.04 25.03
CA SER A 17 -5.33 0.80 25.29
C SER A 17 -4.49 0.88 24.02
N ALA A 18 -3.69 1.94 23.89
CA ALA A 18 -2.71 2.06 22.83
C ALA A 18 -1.64 0.96 22.97
N SER A 19 -1.11 0.50 21.84
CA SER A 19 -0.05 -0.50 21.79
C SER A 19 1.15 0.01 20.99
N TYR A 20 2.31 -0.59 21.23
CA TYR A 20 3.52 -0.38 20.44
C TYR A 20 3.71 -1.55 19.49
N GLU A 21 4.26 -1.27 18.31
CA GLU A 21 4.49 -2.26 17.26
C GLU A 21 5.74 -1.93 16.45
N THR A 22 6.31 -2.93 15.77
CA THR A 22 7.40 -2.71 14.82
C THR A 22 6.83 -2.10 13.54
N PRO A 23 7.45 -1.04 12.97
CA PRO A 23 6.97 -0.44 11.74
C PRO A 23 7.11 -1.40 10.55
N ALA A 24 6.26 -1.23 9.55
CA ALA A 24 6.52 -1.73 8.22
C ALA A 24 7.68 -0.93 7.61
N THR A 25 8.65 -1.61 7.01
CA THR A 25 9.84 -0.99 6.45
C THR A 25 10.09 -1.46 5.02
N TYR A 26 10.68 -0.59 4.20
CA TYR A 26 11.20 -0.96 2.89
C TYR A 26 12.47 -0.19 2.60
N ASP A 27 13.48 -0.90 2.09
CA ASP A 27 14.76 -0.33 1.72
C ASP A 27 14.73 0.08 0.24
N TRP A 28 15.11 1.32 -0.04
CA TRP A 28 15.12 1.86 -1.39
C TRP A 28 16.23 2.91 -1.54
N ASN A 29 17.12 2.69 -2.50
CA ASN A 29 18.16 3.65 -2.92
C ASN A 29 18.99 4.24 -1.77
N GLY A 30 19.44 3.38 -0.84
CA GLY A 30 20.24 3.79 0.34
C GLY A 30 19.44 4.32 1.53
N TRP A 31 18.11 4.37 1.44
CA TRP A 31 17.20 4.77 2.52
C TRP A 31 16.37 3.60 3.02
N THR A 32 16.01 3.63 4.30
CA THR A 32 14.97 2.76 4.87
C THR A 32 13.78 3.62 5.23
N VAL A 33 12.61 3.37 4.64
CA VAL A 33 11.39 4.11 4.94
C VAL A 33 10.54 3.33 5.92
N CYS A 34 10.20 3.95 7.06
CA CYS A 34 9.39 3.34 8.12
C CYS A 34 7.96 3.89 8.12
N LYS A 35 6.97 3.00 8.14
CA LYS A 35 5.52 3.32 8.13
C LYS A 35 4.77 2.45 9.15
N PRO A 36 3.58 2.85 9.61
CA PRO A 36 2.72 1.95 10.39
C PRO A 36 2.34 0.70 9.58
N ARG A 37 1.86 -0.34 10.28
CA ARG A 37 1.42 -1.63 9.71
C ARG A 37 0.15 -1.47 8.83
N PRO A 38 -0.26 -2.52 8.08
CA PRO A 38 -1.30 -2.40 7.04
C PRO A 38 -2.74 -2.30 7.57
N TRP A 39 -2.94 -2.22 8.90
CA TRP A 39 -4.18 -1.67 9.46
C TRP A 39 -4.35 -0.19 9.07
N SER A 40 -3.26 0.49 8.71
CA SER A 40 -3.23 1.81 8.09
C SER A 40 -2.87 1.72 6.59
N GLN A 41 -3.04 2.81 5.85
CA GLN A 41 -2.55 2.89 4.46
C GLN A 41 -1.03 3.10 4.33
N GLY A 42 -0.29 3.20 5.45
CA GLY A 42 1.14 3.50 5.46
C GLY A 42 1.98 2.67 4.47
N PRO A 43 1.78 1.34 4.38
CA PRO A 43 2.54 0.48 3.48
C PRO A 43 2.29 0.72 1.98
N VAL A 44 1.26 1.48 1.57
CA VAL A 44 1.07 1.88 0.16
C VAL A 44 2.24 2.73 -0.34
N LEU A 45 2.86 3.54 0.52
CA LEU A 45 4.07 4.27 0.18
C LEU A 45 5.23 3.30 -0.09
N LEU A 46 5.36 2.26 0.73
CA LEU A 46 6.40 1.24 0.58
C LEU A 46 6.21 0.44 -0.71
N GLN A 47 4.97 0.07 -1.04
CA GLN A 47 4.66 -0.59 -2.31
C GLN A 47 4.96 0.29 -3.52
N GLN A 48 4.67 1.60 -3.47
CA GLN A 48 5.03 2.52 -4.55
C GLN A 48 6.54 2.55 -4.79
N LEU A 49 7.36 2.56 -3.72
CA LEU A 49 8.83 2.45 -3.84
C LEU A 49 9.25 1.10 -4.44
N ALA A 50 8.60 0.02 -4.02
CA ALA A 50 8.85 -1.31 -4.56
C ALA A 50 8.45 -1.44 -6.04
N LEU A 51 7.56 -0.59 -6.55
CA LEU A 51 7.17 -0.51 -7.96
C LEU A 51 8.09 0.37 -8.80
N LEU A 52 9.04 1.10 -8.21
CA LEU A 52 9.96 1.92 -9.01
C LEU A 52 11.02 1.04 -9.69
N PRO A 53 11.39 1.32 -10.96
CA PRO A 53 12.59 0.75 -11.58
C PRO A 53 13.86 1.34 -10.94
N ASP A 54 15.00 0.70 -11.18
CA ASP A 54 16.29 1.17 -10.65
C ASP A 54 16.73 2.49 -11.30
N GLU A 55 16.44 2.67 -12.59
CA GLU A 55 16.65 3.92 -13.33
C GLU A 55 15.33 4.68 -13.46
N LEU A 56 15.26 5.84 -12.82
CA LEU A 56 14.09 6.72 -12.90
C LEU A 56 14.19 7.70 -14.07
N PRO A 57 13.05 8.08 -14.69
CA PRO A 57 13.01 9.21 -15.62
C PRO A 57 13.47 10.51 -14.94
N GLU A 58 13.76 11.53 -15.75
CA GLU A 58 14.16 12.85 -15.24
C GLU A 58 13.14 13.38 -14.22
N TYR A 59 13.65 13.83 -13.07
CA TYR A 59 12.81 14.31 -11.98
C TYR A 59 11.91 15.47 -12.45
N GLY A 60 10.60 15.33 -12.22
CA GLY A 60 9.61 16.34 -12.60
C GLY A 60 9.18 16.30 -14.07
N SER A 61 9.74 15.41 -14.89
CA SER A 61 9.27 15.17 -16.26
C SER A 61 7.87 14.54 -16.29
N ALA A 62 7.20 14.62 -17.44
CA ALA A 62 5.91 13.97 -17.66
C ALA A 62 6.00 12.45 -17.47
N ASP A 63 7.09 11.83 -17.95
CA ASP A 63 7.32 10.39 -17.81
C ASP A 63 7.50 9.97 -16.35
N CYS A 64 8.21 10.79 -15.55
CA CYS A 64 8.35 10.58 -14.11
C CYS A 64 6.98 10.64 -13.42
N LEU A 65 6.19 11.68 -13.71
CA LEU A 65 4.85 11.83 -13.12
C LEU A 65 3.91 10.70 -13.53
N HIS A 66 3.92 10.30 -14.81
CA HIS A 66 3.12 9.18 -15.31
C HIS A 66 3.46 7.87 -14.60
N LEU A 67 4.75 7.55 -14.49
CA LEU A 67 5.24 6.38 -13.75
C LEU A 67 4.73 6.38 -12.30
N LEU A 68 4.84 7.50 -11.59
CA LEU A 68 4.40 7.63 -10.20
C LEU A 68 2.88 7.52 -10.07
N ILE A 69 2.11 8.12 -10.98
CA ILE A 69 0.64 8.06 -10.99
C ILE A 69 0.15 6.63 -11.21
N GLU A 70 0.66 5.94 -12.23
CA GLU A 70 0.26 4.57 -12.53
C GLU A 70 0.72 3.57 -11.45
N GLY A 71 1.93 3.77 -10.90
CA GLY A 71 2.42 3.01 -9.75
C GLY A 71 1.55 3.21 -8.51
N CYS A 72 1.11 4.44 -8.24
CA CYS A 72 0.17 4.74 -7.15
C CYS A 72 -1.17 4.04 -7.34
N LYS A 73 -1.75 4.05 -8.55
CA LYS A 73 -3.00 3.32 -8.84
C LYS A 73 -2.88 1.83 -8.53
N LEU A 74 -1.77 1.20 -8.92
CA LEU A 74 -1.50 -0.20 -8.61
C LEU A 74 -1.41 -0.42 -7.09
N ALA A 75 -0.58 0.34 -6.38
CA ALA A 75 -0.41 0.18 -4.93
C ALA A 75 -1.71 0.45 -4.15
N MET A 76 -2.53 1.42 -4.59
CA MET A 76 -3.85 1.69 -4.01
C MET A 76 -4.84 0.56 -4.28
N ALA A 77 -4.76 -0.10 -5.44
CA ALA A 77 -5.57 -1.29 -5.71
C ALA A 77 -5.23 -2.45 -4.76
N ASP A 78 -3.95 -2.65 -4.44
CA ASP A 78 -3.55 -3.67 -3.47
C ASP A 78 -4.01 -3.32 -2.05
N ARG A 79 -3.97 -2.04 -1.66
CA ARG A 79 -4.54 -1.60 -0.39
C ARG A 79 -6.01 -1.97 -0.30
N GLU A 80 -6.79 -1.62 -1.30
CA GLU A 80 -8.24 -1.84 -1.28
C GLU A 80 -8.59 -3.33 -1.21
N ALA A 81 -7.79 -4.19 -1.86
CA ALA A 81 -8.02 -5.62 -1.85
C ALA A 81 -7.49 -6.35 -0.60
N TRP A 82 -6.38 -5.88 -0.01
CA TRP A 82 -5.61 -6.68 0.95
C TRP A 82 -5.44 -6.05 2.33
N TYR A 83 -5.59 -4.74 2.49
CA TYR A 83 -5.26 -4.08 3.76
C TYR A 83 -6.45 -4.08 4.71
N GLY A 84 -6.15 -4.02 6.01
CA GLY A 84 -7.15 -3.98 7.07
C GLY A 84 -6.62 -4.61 8.35
N ASP A 85 -7.51 -4.67 9.35
CA ASP A 85 -7.24 -5.28 10.67
C ASP A 85 -8.18 -6.46 10.97
N ALA A 86 -9.03 -6.84 10.01
CA ALA A 86 -9.98 -7.94 10.16
C ALA A 86 -9.41 -9.30 9.70
N ALA A 87 -8.28 -9.30 8.98
CA ALA A 87 -7.62 -10.50 8.45
C ALA A 87 -6.11 -10.27 8.33
N GLU A 88 -5.35 -11.35 8.20
CA GLU A 88 -3.90 -11.28 7.98
C GLU A 88 -3.58 -10.70 6.59
N VAL A 89 -2.67 -9.73 6.56
CA VAL A 89 -2.24 -9.05 5.32
C VAL A 89 -0.92 -9.64 4.82
N PRO A 90 -0.82 -10.08 3.55
CA PRO A 90 0.39 -10.68 2.99
C PRO A 90 1.45 -9.64 2.61
N LEU A 91 1.87 -8.82 3.57
CA LEU A 91 2.72 -7.65 3.33
C LEU A 91 4.10 -7.99 2.76
N ALA A 92 4.70 -9.11 3.20
CA ALA A 92 5.99 -9.55 2.69
C ALA A 92 5.93 -9.87 1.19
N ASP A 93 4.86 -10.54 0.74
CA ASP A 93 4.65 -10.86 -0.68
C ASP A 93 4.41 -9.57 -1.49
N LEU A 94 3.58 -8.66 -0.96
CA LEU A 94 3.27 -7.36 -1.59
C LEU A 94 4.50 -6.47 -1.76
N LEU A 95 5.51 -6.60 -0.92
CA LEU A 95 6.79 -5.87 -0.99
C LEU A 95 7.92 -6.67 -1.65
N SER A 96 7.68 -7.91 -2.06
CA SER A 96 8.71 -8.76 -2.67
C SER A 96 9.13 -8.25 -4.05
N ALA A 97 10.41 -8.44 -4.39
CA ALA A 97 10.93 -8.05 -5.70
C ALA A 97 10.23 -8.79 -6.85
N GLU A 98 9.94 -10.08 -6.67
CA GLU A 98 9.26 -10.93 -7.67
C GLU A 98 7.86 -10.40 -8.00
N TYR A 99 7.04 -10.17 -6.98
CA TYR A 99 5.70 -9.61 -7.16
C TYR A 99 5.75 -8.27 -7.89
N ASN A 100 6.61 -7.35 -7.41
CA ASN A 100 6.68 -6.02 -7.98
C ASN A 100 7.31 -5.99 -9.39
N ALA A 101 8.16 -6.95 -9.75
CA ALA A 101 8.68 -7.09 -11.11
C ALA A 101 7.55 -7.41 -12.11
N GLY A 102 6.61 -8.27 -11.73
CA GLY A 102 5.40 -8.54 -12.52
C GLY A 102 4.49 -7.31 -12.59
N ARG A 103 4.25 -6.66 -11.45
CA ARG A 103 3.34 -5.52 -11.32
C ARG A 103 3.80 -4.31 -12.13
N ARG A 104 5.10 -4.00 -12.17
CA ARG A 104 5.64 -2.89 -12.98
C ARG A 104 5.29 -2.99 -14.46
N ARG A 105 5.16 -4.21 -15.00
CA ARG A 105 4.79 -4.42 -16.42
C ARG A 105 3.37 -3.95 -16.74
N LEU A 106 2.55 -3.70 -15.73
CA LEU A 106 1.19 -3.18 -15.89
C LEU A 106 1.16 -1.65 -16.05
N ILE A 107 2.30 -0.97 -15.87
CA ILE A 107 2.48 0.46 -16.14
C ILE A 107 2.77 0.59 -17.64
N GLY A 108 1.73 0.87 -18.41
CA GLY A 108 1.82 1.10 -19.85
C GLY A 108 1.91 2.59 -20.19
N GLU A 109 1.95 2.90 -21.49
CA GLU A 109 1.99 4.28 -22.00
C GLU A 109 0.68 5.04 -21.73
N GLN A 110 -0.46 4.35 -21.72
CA GLN A 110 -1.77 4.96 -21.49
C GLN A 110 -2.16 4.87 -20.02
N ALA A 111 -2.80 5.93 -19.51
CA ALA A 111 -3.28 5.98 -18.14
C ALA A 111 -4.39 4.94 -17.90
N SER A 112 -4.23 4.11 -16.86
CA SER A 112 -5.24 3.14 -16.45
C SER A 112 -6.47 3.82 -15.87
N LEU A 113 -7.66 3.35 -16.25
CA LEU A 113 -8.95 3.71 -15.65
C LEU A 113 -9.51 2.61 -14.74
N GLU A 114 -8.77 1.51 -14.58
CA GLU A 114 -9.20 0.32 -13.86
C GLU A 114 -8.56 0.22 -12.47
N LEU A 115 -9.30 -0.39 -11.53
CA LEU A 115 -8.78 -0.86 -10.26
C LEU A 115 -8.26 -2.29 -10.45
N ARG A 116 -6.94 -2.48 -10.36
CA ARG A 116 -6.25 -3.73 -10.71
C ARG A 116 -5.46 -4.27 -9.51
N PRO A 117 -6.11 -4.90 -8.51
CA PRO A 117 -5.38 -5.54 -7.41
C PRO A 117 -4.57 -6.72 -7.96
N GLY A 118 -3.39 -6.98 -7.39
CA GLY A 118 -2.61 -8.17 -7.72
C GLY A 118 -2.91 -9.35 -6.80
N SER A 119 -2.23 -10.47 -7.09
CA SER A 119 -2.35 -11.76 -6.41
C SER A 119 -1.08 -12.12 -5.63
N PRO A 120 -0.81 -11.50 -4.47
CA PRO A 120 0.38 -11.75 -3.66
C PRO A 120 0.44 -13.21 -3.19
N GLY A 121 1.54 -13.90 -3.51
CA GLY A 121 1.71 -15.32 -3.19
C GLY A 121 0.79 -16.25 -3.99
N GLY A 122 0.22 -15.80 -5.11
CA GLY A 122 -0.67 -16.60 -5.97
C GLY A 122 -2.12 -16.71 -5.48
N ARG A 123 -2.56 -15.80 -4.62
CA ARG A 123 -3.91 -15.75 -4.03
C ARG A 123 -4.93 -15.01 -4.86
#